data_AF-A0A261R631-F1
#
_entry.id   AF-A0A261R631-F1
#
_cell.length_a   1.000
_cell.length_b   1.000
_cell.length_c   1.000
_cell.angle_alpha   90.00
_cell.angle_beta   90.00
_cell.angle_gamma   90.00
#
_symmetry.space_group_name_H-M   'P 1'
#
loop_
_entity.id
_entity.type
_entity.pdbx_description
1 polymer ?
#
loop_
_entity_poly.entity_id
_entity_poly.type
_entity_poly.pdbx_seq_one_letter_code
_entity_poly.pdbx_strand_id
1 'polypeptide(L)' 'MQPQHDPRPLGAEDLEVIALAVGALPPGGRMTPELLEYTRTIVGHCASIGDGYMYGERSAGDDIRAAFSLA' A
#
# COMPACT_ATOMS: atom_id res chain seq x y z
N MET A 1 -20.88 7.05 14.26
CA MET A 1 -20.41 6.41 13.02
C MET A 1 -19.45 7.38 12.35
N GLN A 2 -18.16 7.07 12.34
CA GLN A 2 -17.22 7.82 11.51
C GLN A 2 -17.52 7.47 10.04
N PRO A 3 -17.45 8.44 9.10
CA PRO A 3 -17.57 8.14 7.69
C PRO A 3 -16.48 7.14 7.32
N GLN A 4 -16.86 5.97 6.83
CA GLN A 4 -15.94 5.04 6.20
C GLN A 4 -15.44 5.75 4.94
N HIS A 5 -14.26 6.36 5.04
CA HIS A 5 -13.55 6.89 3.89
C HIS A 5 -13.07 5.65 3.14
N ASP A 6 -13.80 5.22 2.10
CA ASP A 6 -13.29 4.19 1.19
C ASP A 6 -12.04 4.79 0.54
N PRO A 7 -10.82 4.42 0.97
CA PRO A 7 -9.62 5.03 0.45
C PRO A 7 -9.49 4.50 -0.98
N ARG A 8 -9.49 5.42 -1.95
CA ARG A 8 -9.10 5.06 -3.33
C ARG A 8 -7.76 4.31 -3.24
N PRO A 9 -7.60 3.17 -3.92
CA PRO A 9 -6.33 2.46 -3.90
C PRO A 9 -5.18 3.31 -4.42
N LEU A 10 -4.01 3.15 -3.81
CA LEU A 10 -2.79 3.86 -4.17
C LEU A 10 -2.29 3.40 -5.55
N GLY A 11 -2.17 4.35 -6.47
CA GLY A 11 -1.56 4.16 -7.78
C GLY A 11 -0.05 4.38 -7.76
N ALA A 12 0.61 4.13 -8.89
CA ALA A 12 2.05 4.35 -9.03
C ALA A 12 2.48 5.80 -8.75
N GLU A 13 1.66 6.78 -9.16
CA GLU A 13 1.90 8.20 -8.89
C GLU A 13 1.83 8.52 -7.40
N ASP A 14 0.85 7.95 -6.69
CA ASP A 14 0.71 8.12 -5.25
C ASP A 14 1.96 7.57 -4.52
N LEU A 15 2.45 6.39 -4.96
CA LEU A 15 3.67 5.78 -4.42
C LEU A 15 4.93 6.58 -4.71
N GLU A 16 5.05 7.17 -5.91
CA GLU A 16 6.17 8.05 -6.27
C GLU A 16 6.21 9.29 -5.39
N VAL A 17 5.06 9.93 -5.16
CA VAL A 17 4.94 11.08 -4.26
C VAL A 17 5.36 10.71 -2.83
N ILE A 18 4.87 9.57 -2.32
CA ILE A 18 5.24 9.08 -0.99
C ILE A 18 6.75 8.81 -0.92
N ALA A 19 7.31 8.11 -1.91
CA ALA A 19 8.72 7.74 -1.94
C ALA A 19 9.65 8.96 -2.01
N LEU A 20 9.27 10.00 -2.76
CA LEU A 20 9.96 11.29 -2.77
C LEU A 20 9.86 12.00 -1.41
N ALA A 21 8.67 12.03 -0.81
CA ALA A 21 8.43 12.72 0.47
C ALA A 21 9.23 12.11 1.62
N VAL A 22 9.40 10.79 1.63
CA VAL A 22 10.19 10.07 2.67
C VAL A 22 11.68 9.94 2.33
N GLY A 23 12.12 10.46 1.17
CA GLY A 23 13.51 10.38 0.72
C GLY A 23 13.96 8.99 0.25
N ALA A 24 13.02 8.08 -0.03
CA ALA A 24 13.31 6.77 -0.61
C ALA A 24 13.65 6.86 -2.11
N LEU A 25 13.17 7.92 -2.78
CA LEU A 25 13.63 8.31 -4.12
C LEU A 25 14.42 9.63 -4.04
N PRO A 26 15.48 9.79 -4.87
CA PRO A 26 16.15 11.07 -5.01
C PRO A 26 15.23 12.09 -5.71
N PRO A 27 15.52 13.41 -5.60
CA PRO A 27 14.79 14.43 -6.34
C PRO A 27 14.80 14.14 -7.86
N GLY A 28 13.61 14.10 -8.46
CA GLY A 28 13.43 13.74 -9.87
C GLY A 28 13.53 12.22 -10.16
N GLY A 29 13.70 11.40 -9.13
CA GLY A 29 13.60 9.95 -9.22
C GLY A 29 12.19 9.50 -9.61
N ARG A 30 12.10 8.26 -10.12
CA ARG A 30 10.85 7.68 -10.61
C ARG A 30 10.64 6.31 -10.01
N MET A 31 9.38 5.95 -9.75
CA MET A 31 9.03 4.57 -9.43
C MET A 31 9.13 3.71 -10.70
N THR A 32 10.24 2.98 -10.85
CA THR A 32 10.40 2.05 -11.98
C THR A 32 9.45 0.87 -11.84
N PRO A 33 9.13 0.14 -12.92
CA PRO A 33 8.31 -1.07 -12.86
C PRO A 33 8.81 -2.09 -11.83
N GLU A 34 10.13 -2.27 -11.74
CA GLU A 34 10.78 -3.20 -10.81
C GLU A 34 10.62 -2.73 -9.35
N LEU A 35 10.73 -1.42 -9.10
CA LEU A 35 10.47 -0.87 -7.77
C LEU A 35 9.00 -0.99 -7.39
N LEU A 36 8.07 -0.78 -8.32
CA LEU A 36 6.64 -0.97 -8.09
C LEU A 36 6.32 -2.44 -7.76
N GLU A 37 6.91 -3.39 -8.48
CA GLU A 37 6.76 -4.81 -8.21
C GLU A 37 7.36 -5.21 -6.84
N TYR A 38 8.54 -4.70 -6.53
CA TYR A 38 9.15 -4.88 -5.22
C TYR A 38 8.27 -4.33 -4.09
N THR A 39 7.76 -3.10 -4.24
CA THR A 39 6.83 -2.50 -3.28
C THR A 39 5.58 -3.36 -3.10
N ARG A 40 4.97 -3.84 -4.18
CA ARG A 40 3.79 -4.73 -4.11
C ARG A 40 4.11 -6.03 -3.36
N THR A 41 5.29 -6.61 -3.59
CA THR A 41 5.73 -7.82 -2.89
C THR A 41 5.86 -7.59 -1.38
N ILE A 42 6.52 -6.50 -0.98
CA ILE A 42 6.67 -6.15 0.43
C ILE A 42 5.31 -5.87 1.08
N VAL A 43 4.44 -5.13 0.42
CA VAL A 43 3.07 -4.87 0.92
C VAL A 43 2.28 -6.18 1.04
N GLY A 44 2.45 -7.11 0.11
CA GLY A 44 1.84 -8.44 0.19
C GLY A 44 2.30 -9.22 1.44
N HIS A 45 3.58 -9.14 1.80
CA HIS A 45 4.07 -9.71 3.07
C HIS A 45 3.47 -9.02 4.29
N CYS A 46 3.35 -7.69 4.27
CA CYS A 46 2.69 -6.94 5.35
C CYS A 46 1.22 -7.34 5.48
N ALA A 47 0.50 -7.52 4.37
CA ALA A 47 -0.87 -8.01 4.37
C ALA A 47 -0.97 -9.41 4.98
N SER A 48 -0.06 -10.31 4.61
CA SER A 48 0.00 -11.67 5.17
C SER A 48 0.23 -11.68 6.69
N ILE A 49 1.04 -10.75 7.22
CA ILE A 49 1.19 -10.56 8.66
C ILE A 49 -0.12 -10.01 9.27
N GLY A 50 -0.74 -9.05 8.56
CA GLY A 50 -2.01 -8.43 8.93
C GLY A 50 -3.20 -9.38 9.00
N ASP A 51 -3.16 -10.51 8.28
CA ASP A 51 -4.21 -11.55 8.31
C ASP A 51 -4.43 -12.13 9.72
N GLY A 52 -3.41 -12.07 10.59
CA GLY A 52 -3.53 -12.48 11.99
C GLY A 52 -4.29 -11.50 12.89
N TYR A 53 -4.57 -10.28 12.41
CA TYR A 53 -5.16 -9.20 13.19
C TYR A 53 -6.58 -8.89 12.71
N MET A 54 -7.56 -9.57 13.32
CA MET A 54 -8.98 -9.47 12.96
C MET A 54 -9.69 -8.32 13.70
N TYR A 55 -10.54 -7.60 12.99
CA TYR A 55 -11.52 -6.65 13.52
C TYR A 55 -12.90 -6.89 12.90
N GLY A 56 -13.74 -7.67 13.59
CA GLY A 56 -15.00 -8.17 13.04
C GLY A 56 -14.74 -9.15 11.90
N GLU A 57 -15.37 -8.92 10.75
CA GLU A 57 -15.28 -9.78 9.56
C GLU A 57 -14.07 -9.46 8.64
N ARG A 58 -13.24 -8.45 8.98
CA ARG A 58 -12.08 -8.04 8.19
C ARG A 58 -10.80 -8.14 9.00
N SER A 59 -9.72 -8.53 8.35
CA SER A 59 -8.37 -8.46 8.88
C SER A 59 -7.70 -7.13 8.51
N ALA A 60 -6.67 -6.75 9.27
CA ALA A 60 -5.76 -5.68 8.84
C ALA A 60 -5.11 -6.01 7.47
N GLY A 61 -4.95 -7.29 7.14
CA GLY A 61 -4.49 -7.74 5.82
C GLY A 61 -5.43 -7.34 4.69
N ASP A 62 -6.76 -7.45 4.90
CA ASP A 62 -7.77 -7.05 3.92
C ASP A 62 -7.73 -5.55 3.66
N ASP A 63 -7.52 -4.75 4.71
CA ASP A 63 -7.40 -3.30 4.59
C ASP A 63 -6.14 -2.89 3.82
N ILE A 64 -5.02 -3.59 4.06
CA ILE A 64 -3.77 -3.38 3.32
C ILE A 64 -3.95 -3.76 1.84
N ARG A 65 -4.56 -4.92 1.55
CA ARG A 65 -4.81 -5.34 0.15
C ARG A 65 -5.69 -4.34 -0.58
N ALA A 66 -6.75 -3.85 0.06
CA ALA A 66 -7.64 -2.85 -0.50
C ALA A 66 -6.91 -1.52 -0.79
N ALA A 67 -6.07 -1.05 0.14
CA ALA A 67 -5.32 0.19 -0.03
C ALA A 67 -4.31 0.15 -1.20
N PHE A 68 -3.83 -1.03 -1.60
CA PHE A 68 -2.79 -1.20 -2.63
C PHE A 68 -3.28 -1.95 -3.89
N SER A 69 -4.58 -2.18 -4.04
CA SER A 69 -5.15 -2.99 -5.14
C SER A 69 -4.47 -4.35 -5.30
N LEU A 70 -4.14 -5.01 -4.19
CA LEU A 70 -3.63 -6.37 -4.21
C LEU A 70 -4.82 -7.34 -4.23
N ALA A 71 -4.76 -8.33 -5.13
CA ALA A 71 -5.77 -9.38 -5.25
C ALA A 71 -5.71 -10.37 -4.09
#